data_AF-A0A524DBG4-F1
#
_entry.id   AF-A0A524DBG4-F1
#
_cell.length_a   1.000
_cell.length_b   1.000
_cell.length_c   1.000
_cell.angle_alpha   90.00
_cell.angle_beta   90.00
_cell.angle_gamma   90.00
#
_symmetry.space_group_name_H-M   'P 1'
#
loop_
_entity.id
_entity.type
_entity.pdbx_description
1 polymer ?
#
loop_
_entity_poly.entity_id
_entity_poly.type
_entity_poly.pdbx_seq_one_letter_code
_entity_poly.pdbx_strand_id
1 'polypeptide(L)' 'LNIKGTRNLIQIQTKYAGPIFLIGRGAGGYEAASAILNDIMAILDLKDKVSIR' A
#
# COMPACT_ATOMS: atom_id res chain seq x y z
N LEU A 1 0.95 -8.73 -19.34
CA LEU A 1 0.23 -7.71 -18.51
C LEU A 1 0.18 -6.41 -19.30
N ASN A 2 -1.01 -5.92 -19.64
CA ASN A 2 -1.18 -4.68 -20.42
C ASN A 2 -1.34 -3.49 -19.46
N ILE A 3 -0.23 -3.04 -18.86
CA ILE A 3 -0.21 -1.86 -17.99
C ILE A 3 -0.17 -0.62 -18.88
N LYS A 4 -1.13 0.29 -18.72
CA LYS A 4 -1.26 1.52 -19.52
C LYS A 4 -1.24 2.75 -18.62
N GLY A 5 -0.85 3.89 -19.20
CA GLY A 5 -0.84 5.19 -18.53
C GLY A 5 0.19 5.27 -17.40
N THR A 6 -0.14 5.94 -16.29
CA THR A 6 0.75 6.20 -15.14
C THR A 6 0.68 5.13 -14.03
N ARG A 7 0.26 3.92 -14.39
CA ARG A 7 0.15 2.82 -13.42
C ARG A 7 1.49 2.13 -13.22
N ASN A 8 1.80 1.86 -11.96
CA ASN A 8 2.94 1.07 -11.54
C ASN A 8 2.49 -0.37 -11.26
N LEU A 9 3.42 -1.31 -11.42
CA LEU A 9 3.23 -2.71 -11.06
C LEU A 9 4.39 -3.18 -10.20
N ILE A 10 4.07 -3.93 -9.15
CA ILE A 10 5.02 -4.68 -8.33
C ILE A 10 4.63 -6.14 -8.43
N GLN A 11 5.60 -7.00 -8.77
CA GLN A 11 5.45 -8.45 -8.68
C GLN A 11 6.23 -8.96 -7.47
N ILE A 12 5.52 -9.56 -6.53
CA ILE A 12 6.09 -10.20 -5.36
C ILE A 12 6.20 -11.70 -5.66
N GLN A 13 7.42 -12.22 -5.67
CA GLN A 13 7.66 -13.66 -5.76
C GLN A 13 7.56 -14.26 -4.37
N THR A 14 6.66 -15.22 -4.19
CA THR A 14 6.48 -15.91 -2.92
C THR A 14 6.77 -17.40 -3.05
N LYS A 15 7.22 -18.02 -1.97
CA LYS A 15 7.56 -19.45 -1.95
C LYS A 15 6.32 -20.36 -2.06
N TYR A 16 5.20 -19.95 -1.47
CA TYR A 16 4.02 -20.80 -1.32
C TYR A 16 2.74 -20.22 -1.94
N ALA A 17 2.65 -18.91 -2.15
CA ALA A 17 1.46 -18.26 -2.71
C ALA A 17 1.58 -17.99 -4.22
N GLY A 18 2.66 -18.45 -4.86
CA GLY A 18 2.97 -18.11 -6.25
C GLY A 18 3.30 -16.62 -6.42
N PRO A 19 3.31 -16.11 -7.67
CA PRO A 19 3.54 -14.70 -7.93
C PRO A 19 2.30 -13.86 -7.58
N ILE A 20 2.49 -12.82 -6.76
CA ILE A 20 1.44 -11.84 -6.43
C ILE A 20 1.73 -10.55 -7.20
N PHE A 21 0.72 -10.01 -7.89
CA PHE A 21 0.83 -8.76 -8.63
C PHE A 21 0.03 -7.65 -7.95
N LEU A 22 0.72 -6.56 -7.60
CA LEU A 22 0.12 -5.32 -7.10
C LEU A 22 0.15 -4.29 -8.22
N ILE A 23 -1.01 -3.76 -8.58
CA ILE A 23 -1.15 -2.80 -9.69
C ILE A 23 -1.92 -1.58 -9.18
N GLY A 24 -1.37 -0.39 -9.38
CA GLY A 24 -1.97 0.85 -8.91
C GLY A 24 -1.34 2.08 -9.56
N ARG A 25 -1.82 3.27 -9.23
CA ARG A 25 -1.09 4.51 -9.57
C ARG A 25 -0.04 4.74 -8.49
N GLY A 26 1.22 4.90 -8.88
CA GLY A 26 2.32 5.17 -7.94
C GLY A 26 2.79 6.62 -7.90
N ALA A 27 2.06 7.51 -8.58
CA ALA A 27 2.30 8.94 -8.61
C ALA A 27 0.98 9.69 -8.72
N GLY A 28 0.93 10.89 -8.14
CA GLY A 28 -0.25 11.75 -8.09
C GLY A 28 -0.56 12.22 -6.67
N GLY A 29 -1.14 13.41 -6.54
CA GLY A 29 -1.41 14.01 -5.22
C GLY A 29 -2.42 13.21 -4.40
N TYR A 30 -3.46 12.66 -5.03
CA TYR A 30 -4.47 11.83 -4.35
C TYR A 30 -3.89 10.49 -3.88
N GLU A 31 -3.05 9.86 -4.70
CA GLU A 31 -2.37 8.61 -4.38
C GLU A 31 -1.42 8.80 -3.20
N ALA A 32 -0.62 9.86 -3.22
CA ALA A 32 0.28 10.21 -2.13
C ALA A 32 -0.47 10.55 -0.85
N ALA A 33 -1.54 11.35 -0.94
CA ALA A 33 -2.38 11.68 0.21
C ALA A 33 -3.02 10.44 0.84
N SER A 34 -3.51 9.49 0.02
CA SER A 34 -4.07 8.23 0.50
C SER A 34 -3.06 7.41 1.30
N ALA A 35 -1.83 7.27 0.79
CA ALA A 35 -0.77 6.57 1.49
C ALA A 35 -0.40 7.23 2.83
N ILE A 36 -0.24 8.56 2.84
CA ILE A 36 0.07 9.33 4.06
C ILE A 36 -1.04 9.18 5.10
N LEU A 37 -2.31 9.33 4.70
CA LEU A 37 -3.43 9.22 5.62
C LEU A 37 -3.55 7.80 6.20
N ASN A 38 -3.29 6.77 5.40
CA ASN A 38 -3.26 5.39 5.88
C ASN A 38 -2.17 5.17 6.95
N ASP A 39 -0.97 5.71 6.74
CA ASP A 39 0.11 5.63 7.72
C ASP A 39 -0.23 6.36 9.02
N ILE A 40 -0.86 7.54 8.94
CA ILE A 40 -1.34 8.27 10.13
C ILE A 40 -2.36 7.44 10.90
N MET A 41 -3.35 6.85 10.23
CA MET A 41 -4.35 6.00 10.89
C MET A 41 -3.71 4.79 11.57
N ALA A 42 -2.76 4.13 10.91
CA ALA A 42 -2.05 2.99 11.48
C ALA A 42 -1.26 3.37 12.75
N ILE A 43 -0.64 4.55 12.78
CA ILE A 43 0.07 5.06 13.97
C ILE A 43 -0.92 5.34 15.12
N LEU A 44 -2.08 5.93 14.83
CA LEU A 44 -3.11 6.19 15.83
C LEU A 44 -3.65 4.89 16.43
N ASP A 45 -3.96 3.89 15.59
CA ASP A 45 -4.41 2.57 16.05
C ASP A 45 -3.38 1.87 16.94
N LEU A 46 -2.09 2.02 16.65
CA LEU A 46 -1.02 1.48 17.48
C LEU A 46 -0.94 2.20 18.83
N LYS A 47 -1.07 3.53 18.84
CA LYS A 47 -1.09 4.32 20.08
C LYS A 47 -2.24 3.88 20.99
N ASP A 48 -3.43 3.67 20.43
CA ASP A 48 -4.59 3.23 21.20
C ASP A 48 -4.36 1.83 21.79
N LYS A 49 -3.81 0.89 21.00
CA LYS A 49 -3.47 -0.46 21.50
C LYS A 49 -2.40 -0.48 22.58
N VAL A 50 -1.45 0.46 22.55
CA VAL A 50 -0.40 0.59 23.59
C VAL A 50 -0.96 1.25 24.84
N SER A 51 -1.83 2.25 24.71
CA SER A 51 -2.43 2.94 25.85
C SER A 51 -3.42 2.08 26.65
N ILE A 52 -3.93 0.99 26.07
CA ILE A 52 -4.84 0.05 26.73
C ILE A 52 -4.07 -1.11 27.43
N ARG A 53 -2.73 -1.11 27.40
CA ARG A 53 -1.88 -2.04 28.16
C ARG A 53 -1.33 -1.44 29.43
#